data_AF-A0A3D0JVA0-F1
#
_entry.id   AF-A0A3D0JVA0-F1
#
_cell.length_a   1.000
_cell.length_b   1.000
_cell.length_c   1.000
_cell.angle_alpha   90.00
_cell.angle_beta   90.00
_cell.angle_gamma   90.00
#
_symmetry.space_group_name_H-M   'P 1'
#
loop_
_entity.id
_entity.type
_entity.pdbx_description
1 polymer ?
#
loop_
_entity_poly.entity_id
_entity_poly.type
_entity_poly.pdbx_seq_one_letter_code
_entity_poly.pdbx_strand_id
1 'polypeptide(L)' 'MESREGLLISIIDTATVATVAFDQIDMLVAELLAGGDMRQICSKILYATGDARGAVQHERRLAEDQQREIG' A
#
# COMPACT_ATOMS: atom_id res chain seq x y z
N MET A 1 20.92 -2.42 -12.39
CA MET A 1 20.76 -3.59 -11.50
C MET A 1 20.61 -3.05 -10.08
N GLU A 2 19.39 -3.00 -9.56
CA GLU A 2 19.22 -2.83 -8.12
C GLU A 2 19.85 -4.05 -7.43
N SER A 3 20.64 -3.81 -6.38
CA SER A 3 21.21 -4.90 -5.59
C SER A 3 20.07 -5.63 -4.86
N ARG A 4 20.29 -6.89 -4.48
CA ARG A 4 19.35 -7.66 -3.66
C ARG A 4 18.98 -6.94 -2.35
N GLU A 5 19.88 -6.10 -1.85
CA GLU A 5 19.66 -5.22 -0.69
C GLU A 5 18.70 -4.07 -1.03
N GLY A 6 18.80 -3.48 -2.22
CA GLY A 6 17.86 -2.48 -2.72
C GLY A 6 16.43 -2.99 -2.82
N LEU A 7 16.23 -4.20 -3.36
CA LEU A 7 14.89 -4.82 -3.41
C LEU A 7 14.32 -5.05 -2.00
N LEU A 8 15.14 -5.52 -1.05
CA LEU A 8 14.69 -5.72 0.33
C LEU A 8 14.24 -4.41 0.99
N ILE A 9 14.98 -3.33 0.77
CA ILE A 9 14.60 -1.99 1.25
C ILE A 9 13.26 -1.57 0.64
N SER A 10 13.10 -1.72 -0.67
CA SER A 10 11.88 -1.35 -1.40
C SER A 10 10.62 -2.12 -0.92
N ILE A 11 10.79 -3.42 -0.63
CA ILE A 11 9.73 -4.26 -0.03
C ILE A 11 9.34 -3.76 1.36
N ILE A 12 10.31 -3.39 2.20
CA ILE A 12 10.07 -2.86 3.55
C ILE A 12 9.35 -1.52 3.49
N ASP A 13 9.78 -0.61 2.62
CA ASP A 13 9.16 0.69 2.42
C ASP A 13 7.71 0.52 1.95
N THR A 14 7.46 -0.41 1.04
CA THR A 14 6.10 -0.70 0.54
C THR A 14 5.21 -1.34 1.60
N ALA A 15 5.75 -2.22 2.44
CA ALA A 15 5.03 -2.75 3.60
C ALA A 15 4.68 -1.63 4.59
N THR A 16 5.57 -0.65 4.76
CA THR A 16 5.33 0.54 5.59
C THR A 16 4.22 1.41 5.00
N VAL A 17 4.22 1.66 3.70
CA VAL A 17 3.14 2.38 3.00
C VAL A 17 1.79 1.68 3.19
N ALA A 18 1.75 0.35 3.02
CA ALA A 18 0.52 -0.42 3.22
C ALA A 18 0.02 -0.33 4.67
N THR A 19 0.93 -0.38 5.64
CA THR A 19 0.60 -0.25 7.07
C THR A 19 0.00 1.12 7.37
N VAL A 20 0.63 2.20 6.89
CA VAL A 20 0.12 3.57 7.07
C VAL A 20 -1.25 3.75 6.43
N ALA A 21 -1.48 3.16 5.25
CA ALA A 21 -2.80 3.19 4.63
C ALA A 21 -3.87 2.48 5.47
N PHE A 22 -3.53 1.35 6.11
CA PHE A 22 -4.45 0.68 7.03
C PHE A 22 -4.76 1.52 8.27
N ASP A 23 -3.75 2.17 8.87
CA ASP A 23 -3.97 3.07 10.01
C ASP A 23 -4.91 4.25 9.62
N GLN A 24 -4.74 4.78 8.41
CA GLN A 24 -5.63 5.83 7.89
C GLN A 24 -7.07 5.32 7.69
N ILE A 25 -7.23 4.10 7.16
CA ILE A 25 -8.53 3.48 6.99
C ILE A 25 -9.20 3.26 8.35
N ASP A 26 -8.47 2.82 9.37
CA ASP A 26 -9.01 2.62 10.71
C ASP A 26 -9.53 3.94 11.32
N MET A 27 -8.78 5.03 11.17
CA MET A 27 -9.26 6.36 11.59
C MET A 27 -10.53 6.79 10.85
N LEU A 28 -10.58 6.56 9.53
CA LEU A 28 -11.74 6.89 8.70
C LEU A 28 -12.97 6.05 9.08
N VAL A 29 -12.78 4.77 9.40
CA VAL A 29 -13.85 3.90 9.91
C VAL A 29 -14.35 4.41 11.26
N ALA A 30 -13.47 4.85 12.15
CA ALA A 30 -13.88 5.46 13.42
C ALA A 30 -14.68 6.75 13.20
N GLU A 31 -14.27 7.61 12.25
CA GLU A 31 -15.01 8.82 11.86
C GLU A 31 -16.41 8.48 11.30
N LEU A 32 -16.50 7.40 10.51
CA LEU A 32 -17.77 6.92 9.99
C LEU A 32 -18.72 6.47 11.10
N LEU A 33 -18.19 5.69 12.07
CA LEU A 33 -18.96 5.22 13.23
C LEU A 33 -19.39 6.36 14.16
N ALA A 34 -18.64 7.46 14.19
CA ALA A 34 -18.99 8.68 14.91
C ALA A 34 -20.07 9.52 14.20
N GLY A 35 -20.56 9.08 13.02
CA GLY A 35 -21.62 9.76 12.27
C GLY A 35 -21.12 10.76 11.23
N GLY A 36 -19.86 10.66 10.80
CA GLY A 36 -19.32 11.48 9.71
C GLY A 36 -19.99 11.22 8.36
N ASP A 37 -19.70 12.06 7.36
CA ASP A 37 -20.28 11.93 6.02
C ASP A 37 -19.83 10.63 5.35
N MET A 38 -20.75 9.68 5.26
CA MET A 38 -20.53 8.36 4.67
C MET A 38 -19.96 8.41 3.24
N ARG A 39 -20.46 9.32 2.39
CA ARG A 39 -19.99 9.38 0.99
C ARG A 39 -18.55 9.87 0.92
N GLN A 40 -18.25 10.90 1.69
CA GLN A 40 -16.90 11.45 1.72
C GLN A 40 -15.90 10.44 2.32
N ILE A 41 -16.26 9.81 3.43
CA ILE A 41 -15.39 8.88 4.15
C ILE A 41 -15.16 7.59 3.34
N CYS A 42 -16.21 6.98 2.79
CA CYS A 42 -16.06 5.79 1.95
C CYS A 42 -15.22 6.08 0.70
N SER A 43 -15.34 7.28 0.11
CA SER A 43 -14.47 7.70 -0.99
C SER A 43 -13.00 7.73 -0.57
N LYS A 44 -12.68 8.35 0.58
CA LYS A 44 -11.31 8.39 1.13
C LYS A 44 -10.74 6.99 1.39
N ILE A 45 -11.55 6.09 1.96
CA ILE A 45 -11.16 4.68 2.19
C ILE A 45 -10.82 3.99 0.86
N LEU A 46 -11.65 4.18 -0.17
CA LEU A 46 -11.41 3.61 -1.49
C LEU A 46 -10.10 4.12 -2.11
N TYR A 47 -9.81 5.42 -1.98
CA TYR A 47 -8.54 6.00 -2.44
C TYR A 47 -7.33 5.41 -1.69
N ALA A 48 -7.34 5.42 -0.37
CA ALA A 48 -6.25 4.88 0.45
C ALA A 48 -5.98 3.39 0.13
N THR A 49 -7.04 2.61 -0.06
CA THR A 49 -6.95 1.20 -0.45
C THR A 49 -6.36 1.03 -1.85
N GLY A 50 -6.76 1.89 -2.79
CA GLY A 50 -6.27 1.89 -4.17
C GLY A 50 -4.78 2.18 -4.25
N ASP A 51 -4.32 3.22 -3.57
CA ASP A 51 -2.91 3.65 -3.56
C ASP A 51 -2.00 2.59 -2.94
N ALA A 52 -2.38 2.03 -1.78
CA ALA A 52 -1.64 0.95 -1.14
C ALA A 52 -1.55 -0.30 -2.03
N ARG A 53 -2.65 -0.68 -2.68
CA ARG A 53 -2.67 -1.82 -3.60
C ARG A 53 -1.79 -1.57 -4.83
N GLY A 54 -1.77 -0.35 -5.35
CA GLY A 54 -0.92 0.06 -6.46
C GLY A 54 0.57 -0.10 -6.13
N ALA A 55 0.99 0.40 -4.96
CA ALA A 55 2.37 0.27 -4.48
C ALA A 55 2.79 -1.21 -4.33
N VAL A 56 1.97 -2.02 -3.66
CA VAL A 56 2.26 -3.47 -3.48
C VAL A 56 2.34 -4.20 -4.81
N GLN A 57 1.46 -3.87 -5.78
CA GLN A 57 1.51 -4.48 -7.11
C GLN A 57 2.75 -4.07 -7.91
N HIS A 58 3.21 -2.83 -7.75
CA HIS A 58 4.43 -2.35 -8.39
C HIS A 58 5.65 -3.12 -7.88
N GLU A 59 5.83 -3.22 -6.57
CA GLU A 59 6.92 -4.00 -5.98
C GLU A 59 6.89 -5.46 -6.36
N ARG A 60 5.69 -6.06 -6.38
CA ARG A 60 5.54 -7.45 -6.80
C ARG A 60 6.09 -7.67 -8.21
N ARG A 61 5.84 -6.75 -9.15
CA ARG A 61 6.37 -6.84 -10.52
C ARG A 61 7.89 -6.71 -10.52
N LEU A 62 8.44 -5.76 -9.78
CA LEU A 62 9.90 -5.59 -9.66
C LEU A 62 10.57 -6.86 -9.12
N ALA A 63 10.00 -7.46 -8.07
CA ALA A 63 10.50 -8.71 -7.51
C ALA A 63 10.39 -9.89 -8.49
N GLU A 64 9.27 -10.01 -9.22
CA GLU A 64 9.06 -11.04 -10.25
C GLU A 64 10.04 -10.89 -11.42
N ASP A 65 10.30 -9.66 -11.87
CA ASP A 65 11.25 -9.37 -12.96
C ASP A 65 12.69 -9.67 -12.52
N GLN A 66 13.08 -9.31 -11.29
CA GLN A 66 14.41 -9.62 -10.77
C GLN A 66 14.63 -11.14 -10.61
N GLN A 67 13.60 -11.91 -10.24
CA GLN A 67 13.71 -13.38 -10.20
C GLN A 67 13.95 -14.00 -11.59
N ARG A 68 13.38 -13.42 -12.65
CA ARG A 68 13.58 -13.89 -14.03
C ARG A 68 14.98 -13.61 -14.56
N GLU A 69 15.62 -12.53 -14.11
CA GLU A 69 16.99 -12.20 -14.52
C GLU A 69 18.05 -13.11 -13.88
N ILE A 70 17.71 -13.82 -12.80
CA ILE A 70 18.62 -14.70 -12.05
C ILE A 70 18.50 -16.17 -12.50
N GLY A 71 17.38 -16.55 -13.15
CA GLY A 71 17.10 -17.92 -13.62
C GLY A 71 17.51 -18.15 -15.07
#